data_AF-A0A6A5HG47-F1
#
_entry.id   AF-A0A6A5HG47-F1
#
_cell.length_a   1.000
_cell.length_b   1.000
_cell.length_c   1.000
_cell.angle_alpha   90.00
_cell.angle_beta   90.00
_cell.angle_gamma   90.00
#
_symmetry.space_group_name_H-M   'P 1'
#
loop_
_entity.id
_entity.type
_entity.pdbx_description
1 polymer ?
#
loop_
_entity_poly.entity_id
_entity_poly.type
_entity_poly.pdbx_seq_one_letter_code
_entity_poly.pdbx_strand_id
1 'polypeptide(L)'
;MHRHVINPIIIFLITLSTASGTILSLVTFMLSGLGRDQQIEFVRQNYPFYYTEFSSLLNFAIYEFNFIFKLIAVGCFIAVTLFAIFFSFLIIDIFTLLAGVRRKISAKNFQRHRAAVISLVAQLATSSMCLLPPVGLVIAIISHYEHSQIVVRILLAIFALHSTVNASVLILTTPSYRGFIKRWQNEK
;
A
#
# COMPACT_ATOMS: atom_id res chain seq x y z
N MET A 1 24.91 8.41 24.01
CA MET A 1 23.81 7.57 23.49
C MET A 1 22.92 8.48 22.66
N HIS A 2 22.76 8.24 21.35
CA HIS A 2 21.85 9.06 20.54
C HIS A 2 20.45 8.48 20.70
N ARG A 3 19.60 9.21 21.41
CA ARG A 3 18.18 8.91 21.64
C ARG A 3 17.48 8.96 20.27
N HIS A 4 16.57 8.01 19.98
CA HIS A 4 15.66 8.16 18.83
C HIS A 4 14.98 9.53 18.93
N VAL A 5 14.94 10.30 17.83
CA VAL A 5 14.30 11.63 17.82
C VAL A 5 12.79 11.48 18.01
N ILE A 6 12.23 10.34 17.59
CA ILE A 6 10.84 9.97 17.79
C ILE A 6 10.70 9.06 19.01
N ASN A 7 9.81 9.42 19.93
CA ASN A 7 9.50 8.60 21.11
C ASN A 7 8.95 7.23 20.66
N PRO A 8 9.48 6.10 21.15
CA PRO A 8 8.99 4.76 20.79
C PRO A 8 7.48 4.57 21.04
N ILE A 9 6.91 5.28 22.03
CA ILE A 9 5.46 5.28 22.29
C ILE A 9 4.69 5.89 21.12
N ILE A 10 5.22 6.95 20.50
CA ILE A 10 4.60 7.58 19.32
C ILE A 10 4.62 6.61 18.14
N ILE A 11 5.73 5.91 17.91
CA ILE A 11 5.83 4.90 16.85
C ILE A 11 4.83 3.76 17.09
N PHE A 12 4.70 3.31 18.34
CA PHE A 12 3.72 2.28 18.70
C PHE A 12 2.27 2.72 18.46
N LEU A 13 1.90 3.93 18.92
CA LEU A 13 0.57 4.49 18.71
C LEU A 13 0.24 4.66 17.23
N ILE A 14 1.22 5.08 16.41
CA ILE A 14 1.03 5.24 14.97
C ILE A 14 0.88 3.89 14.28
N THR A 15 1.68 2.90 14.68
CA THR A 15 1.55 1.53 14.17
C THR A 15 0.16 0.96 14.50
N LEU A 16 -0.30 1.14 15.73
CA LEU A 16 -1.62 0.71 16.18
C LEU A 16 -2.75 1.42 15.41
N SER A 17 -2.63 2.74 15.23
CA SER A 17 -3.59 3.55 14.45
C SER A 17 -3.64 3.15 12.97
N THR A 18 -2.50 2.82 12.38
CA THR A 18 -2.43 2.38 10.97
C THR A 18 -3.05 0.99 10.81
N ALA A 19 -2.79 0.07 11.75
CA ALA A 19 -3.37 -1.27 11.74
C ALA A 19 -4.89 -1.23 11.99
N SER A 20 -5.37 -0.44 12.94
CA SER A 20 -6.81 -0.29 13.19
C SER A 20 -7.52 0.42 12.04
N GLY A 21 -6.91 1.44 11.45
CA GLY A 21 -7.44 2.18 10.30
C GLY A 21 -7.58 1.33 9.04
N THR A 22 -6.61 0.44 8.76
CA THR A 22 -6.70 -0.50 7.64
C THR A 22 -7.83 -1.52 7.84
N ILE A 23 -7.97 -2.08 9.04
CA ILE A 23 -9.08 -2.98 9.39
C ILE A 23 -10.43 -2.25 9.25
N LEU A 24 -10.54 -1.03 9.78
CA LEU A 24 -11.76 -0.23 9.70
C LEU A 24 -12.13 0.09 8.24
N SER A 25 -11.15 0.42 7.40
CA SER A 25 -11.37 0.68 5.98
C SER A 25 -11.86 -0.56 5.22
N LEU A 26 -11.31 -1.74 5.53
CA LEU A 26 -11.76 -3.02 4.99
C LEU A 26 -13.19 -3.34 5.41
N VAL A 27 -13.51 -3.19 6.70
CA VAL A 27 -14.86 -3.42 7.23
C VAL A 27 -15.86 -2.47 6.59
N THR A 28 -15.51 -1.18 6.45
CA THR A 28 -16.40 -0.18 5.85
C THR A 28 -16.58 -0.43 4.35
N PHE A 29 -15.53 -0.89 3.66
CA PHE A 29 -15.64 -1.32 2.26
C PHE A 29 -16.57 -2.53 2.09
N MET A 30 -16.45 -3.54 2.97
CA MET A 30 -17.34 -4.70 2.98
C MET A 30 -18.80 -4.31 3.26
N LEU A 31 -19.02 -3.38 4.20
CA LEU A 31 -20.36 -2.88 4.52
C LEU A 31 -20.94 -1.94 3.45
N SER A 32 -20.08 -1.31 2.64
CA SER A 32 -20.52 -0.40 1.56
C SER A 32 -21.01 -1.13 0.31
N GLY A 33 -20.69 -2.43 0.17
CA GLY A 33 -21.20 -3.26 -0.90
C GLY A 33 -22.69 -3.49 -0.72
N LEU A 34 -23.47 -3.18 -1.77
CA LEU A 34 -24.89 -3.52 -1.81
C LEU A 34 -25.07 -5.05 -1.70
N GLY A 35 -26.09 -5.49 -0.98
CA GLY A 35 -26.44 -6.92 -0.93
C GLY A 35 -26.81 -7.44 -2.32
N ARG A 36 -26.61 -8.74 -2.57
CA ARG A 36 -26.85 -9.35 -3.91
C ARG A 36 -28.24 -9.03 -4.47
N ASP A 37 -29.26 -9.06 -3.61
CA ASP A 37 -30.63 -8.77 -4.02
C ASP A 37 -30.81 -7.30 -4.45
N GLN A 38 -30.16 -6.38 -3.74
CA GLN A 38 -30.17 -4.95 -4.08
C GLN A 38 -29.38 -4.68 -5.37
N GLN A 39 -28.27 -5.39 -5.59
CA GLN A 39 -27.49 -5.29 -6.82
C GLN A 39 -28.28 -5.80 -8.03
N ILE A 40 -28.97 -6.94 -7.91
CA ILE A 40 -29.81 -7.49 -8.98
C ILE A 40 -31.01 -6.59 -9.26
N GLU A 41 -31.63 -6.01 -8.24
CA GLU A 41 -32.73 -5.05 -8.41
C GLU A 41 -32.25 -3.76 -9.08
N PHE A 42 -31.05 -3.26 -8.74
CA PHE A 42 -30.43 -2.12 -9.41
C PHE A 42 -30.19 -2.38 -10.91
N VAL A 43 -29.70 -3.58 -11.27
CA VAL A 43 -29.52 -3.98 -12.68
C VAL A 43 -30.87 -4.06 -13.39
N ARG A 44 -31.90 -4.62 -12.74
CA ARG A 44 -33.25 -4.71 -13.31
C ARG A 44 -33.81 -3.32 -13.65
N GLN A 45 -33.57 -2.32 -12.79
CA GLN A 45 -34.10 -0.96 -12.97
C GLN A 45 -33.30 -0.12 -13.98
N ASN A 46 -31.97 -0.23 -13.99
CA ASN A 46 -31.11 0.64 -14.80
C ASN A 46 -30.62 -0.01 -16.10
N TYR A 47 -30.48 -1.35 -16.13
CA TYR A 47 -29.89 -2.11 -17.23
C TYR A 47 -30.66 -3.42 -17.51
N PRO A 48 -31.96 -3.35 -17.81
CA PRO A 48 -32.83 -4.53 -17.94
C PRO A 48 -32.36 -5.52 -19.01
N PHE A 49 -31.73 -5.03 -20.08
CA PHE A 49 -31.19 -5.88 -21.17
C PHE A 49 -30.04 -6.80 -20.71
N TYR A 50 -29.27 -6.40 -19.70
CA TYR A 50 -28.13 -7.17 -19.19
C TYR A 50 -28.51 -8.02 -17.97
N TYR A 51 -29.77 -7.99 -17.53
CA TYR A 51 -30.25 -8.70 -16.33
C TYR A 51 -29.91 -10.19 -16.36
N THR A 52 -30.13 -10.86 -17.48
CA THR A 52 -29.89 -12.32 -17.61
C THR A 52 -28.40 -12.66 -17.49
N GLU A 53 -27.52 -11.81 -18.06
CA GLU A 53 -26.07 -11.98 -17.95
C GLU A 53 -25.59 -11.72 -16.52
N PHE A 54 -26.01 -10.62 -15.89
CA PHE A 54 -25.67 -10.29 -14.50
C PHE A 54 -26.25 -11.29 -13.49
N SER A 55 -27.43 -11.86 -13.75
CA SER A 55 -28.03 -12.88 -12.90
C SER A 55 -27.23 -14.20 -12.92
N SER A 56 -26.59 -14.51 -14.06
CA SER A 56 -25.71 -15.68 -14.21
C SER A 56 -24.33 -15.50 -13.55
N LEU A 57 -23.90 -14.26 -13.33
CA LEU A 57 -22.62 -13.94 -12.70
C LEU A 57 -22.68 -14.17 -11.18
N LEU A 58 -21.76 -14.99 -10.68
CA LEU A 58 -21.70 -15.33 -9.26
C LEU A 58 -20.97 -14.27 -8.42
N ASN A 59 -20.07 -13.50 -9.04
CA ASN A 59 -19.18 -12.55 -8.38
C ASN A 59 -19.18 -11.21 -9.12
N PHE A 60 -20.24 -10.42 -8.95
CA PHE A 60 -20.24 -9.02 -9.37
C PHE A 60 -20.57 -8.14 -8.17
N ALA A 61 -20.00 -6.94 -8.14
CA ALA A 61 -20.26 -5.97 -7.09
C ALA A 61 -20.54 -4.61 -7.75
N ILE A 62 -21.68 -4.02 -7.40
CA ILE A 62 -22.07 -2.69 -7.86
C ILE A 62 -21.85 -1.73 -6.70
N TYR A 63 -21.01 -0.73 -6.95
CA TYR A 63 -20.73 0.34 -6.00
C TYR A 63 -21.41 1.61 -6.50
N GLU A 64 -22.48 2.00 -5.82
CA GLU A 64 -23.14 3.29 -6.04
C GLU A 64 -22.45 4.41 -5.25
N PHE A 65 -22.62 5.64 -5.73
CA PHE A 65 -22.12 6.87 -5.10
C PHE A 65 -22.89 7.28 -3.84
N ASN A 66 -23.02 6.36 -2.90
CA ASN A 66 -23.74 6.57 -1.66
C ASN A 66 -22.95 7.44 -0.68
N PHE A 67 -23.64 8.01 0.31
CA PHE A 67 -23.04 8.82 1.37
C PHE A 67 -21.87 8.11 2.07
N ILE A 68 -22.02 6.80 2.30
CA ILE A 68 -20.97 5.93 2.86
C ILE A 68 -19.73 5.92 1.97
N PHE A 69 -19.89 5.87 0.65
CA PHE A 69 -18.78 5.88 -0.29
C PHE A 69 -18.02 7.22 -0.27
N LYS A 70 -18.73 8.34 -0.17
CA LYS A 70 -18.12 9.67 0.01
C LYS A 70 -17.35 9.76 1.33
N LEU A 71 -17.87 9.17 2.40
CA LEU A 71 -17.19 9.09 3.70
C LEU A 71 -15.89 8.26 3.61
N ILE A 72 -15.93 7.13 2.91
CA ILE A 72 -14.73 6.31 2.64
C ILE A 72 -13.71 7.11 1.83
N ALA A 73 -14.14 7.83 0.79
CA ALA A 73 -13.25 8.63 -0.05
C ALA A 73 -12.51 9.71 0.75
N VAL A 74 -13.24 10.46 1.59
CA VAL A 74 -12.64 11.48 2.48
C VAL A 74 -11.71 10.83 3.50
N GLY A 75 -12.12 9.71 4.11
CA GLY A 75 -11.30 8.96 5.05
C GLY A 75 -9.99 8.46 4.43
N CYS A 76 -10.04 7.91 3.22
CA CYS A 76 -8.87 7.50 2.45
C CYS A 76 -7.92 8.67 2.17
N PHE A 77 -8.46 9.83 1.78
CA PHE A 77 -7.64 11.01 1.51
C PHE A 77 -6.88 11.50 2.76
N ILE A 78 -7.56 11.56 3.91
CA ILE A 78 -6.95 11.92 5.19
C ILE A 78 -5.89 10.89 5.58
N ALA A 79 -6.21 9.59 5.49
CA ALA A 79 -5.30 8.51 5.85
C ALA A 79 -4.01 8.53 5.02
N VAL A 80 -4.12 8.69 3.69
CA VAL A 80 -2.97 8.76 2.78
C VAL A 80 -2.11 9.98 3.07
N THR A 81 -2.74 11.13 3.35
CA THR A 81 -2.02 12.36 3.68
C THR A 81 -1.22 12.22 4.98
N LEU A 82 -1.84 11.71 6.03
CA LEU A 82 -1.17 11.45 7.31
C LEU A 82 -0.05 10.43 7.17
N PHE A 83 -0.27 9.37 6.40
CA PHE A 83 0.75 8.36 6.10
C PHE A 83 1.96 8.97 5.40
N ALA A 84 1.75 9.80 4.37
CA ALA A 84 2.82 10.45 3.63
C ALA A 84 3.67 11.39 4.50
N ILE A 85 3.01 12.18 5.36
CA ILE A 85 3.69 13.07 6.32
C ILE A 85 4.55 12.25 7.28
N PHE A 86 3.97 11.24 7.92
CA PHE A 86 4.68 10.42 8.90
C PHE A 86 5.88 9.68 8.29
N PHE A 87 5.69 9.11 7.10
CA PHE A 87 6.72 8.41 6.36
C PHE A 87 7.89 9.33 6.01
N SER A 88 7.60 10.57 5.62
CA SER A 88 8.63 11.59 5.34
C SER A 88 9.46 11.89 6.58
N PHE A 89 8.82 12.06 7.75
CA PHE A 89 9.53 12.24 9.02
C PHE A 89 10.41 11.04 9.38
N LEU A 90 9.91 9.82 9.20
CA LEU A 90 10.64 8.59 9.49
C LEU A 90 11.89 8.46 8.60
N ILE A 91 11.77 8.79 7.31
CA ILE A 91 12.92 8.84 6.39
C ILE A 91 13.97 9.82 6.88
N ILE A 92 13.56 11.05 7.23
CA ILE A 92 14.47 12.10 7.71
C ILE A 92 15.17 11.67 9.00
N ASP A 93 14.43 11.07 9.96
CA ASP A 93 14.99 10.57 11.22
C ASP A 93 16.06 9.50 10.98
N ILE A 94 15.77 8.51 10.13
CA ILE A 94 16.72 7.43 9.81
C ILE A 94 17.98 7.98 9.14
N PHE A 95 17.87 8.91 8.21
CA PHE A 95 19.03 9.53 7.56
C PHE A 95 19.86 10.38 8.55
N THR A 96 19.19 11.10 9.44
CA THR A 96 19.84 11.91 10.49
C THR A 96 20.59 11.02 11.48
N LEU A 97 19.97 9.92 11.91
CA LEU A 97 20.59 8.91 12.76
C LEU A 97 21.83 8.32 12.08
N LEU A 98 21.72 7.93 10.81
CA LEU A 98 22.84 7.39 10.04
C LEU A 98 24.00 8.39 9.96
N ALA A 99 23.73 9.67 9.71
CA ALA A 99 24.74 10.73 9.69
C ALA A 99 25.44 10.90 11.04
N GLY A 100 24.71 10.83 12.16
CA GLY A 100 25.26 10.91 13.52
C GLY A 100 26.17 9.74 13.91
N VAL A 101 25.88 8.54 13.41
CA VAL A 101 26.68 7.34 13.70
C VAL A 101 27.95 7.30 12.82
N ARG A 102 28.01 8.04 11.69
CA ARG A 102 29.16 8.06 10.75
C ARG A 102 30.53 8.21 11.42
N ARG A 103 30.66 9.05 12.47
CA ARG A 103 31.94 9.29 13.18
C ARG A 103 32.38 8.13 14.09
N LYS A 104 31.51 7.17 14.40
CA LYS A 104 31.76 6.10 15.39
C LYS A 104 32.03 4.72 14.77
N ILE A 105 31.88 4.59 13.46
CA ILE A 105 31.99 3.31 12.74
C ILE A 105 33.01 3.42 11.61
N SER A 106 33.70 2.32 11.34
CA SER A 106 34.64 2.24 10.22
C SER A 106 33.92 2.47 8.88
N ALA A 107 34.64 3.01 7.89
CA ALA A 107 34.07 3.33 6.58
C ALA A 107 33.37 2.13 5.91
N LYS A 108 33.93 0.92 6.08
CA LYS A 108 33.37 -0.34 5.55
C LYS A 108 32.04 -0.72 6.22
N ASN A 109 31.93 -0.59 7.54
CA ASN A 109 30.69 -0.89 8.26
C ASN A 109 29.62 0.18 8.00
N PHE A 110 30.01 1.46 7.89
CA PHE A 110 29.12 2.55 7.54
C PHE A 110 28.47 2.36 6.16
N GLN A 111 29.24 1.94 5.15
CA GLN A 111 28.67 1.64 3.82
C GLN A 111 27.62 0.51 3.88
N ARG A 112 27.85 -0.51 4.71
CA ARG A 112 26.90 -1.62 4.90
C ARG A 112 25.61 -1.15 5.57
N HIS A 113 25.70 -0.33 6.62
CA HIS A 113 24.53 0.26 7.28
C HIS A 113 23.76 1.21 6.36
N ARG A 114 24.45 2.04 5.57
CA ARG A 114 23.82 2.91 4.57
C ARG A 114 23.07 2.10 3.52
N ALA A 115 23.67 1.02 3.01
CA ALA A 115 23.01 0.15 2.04
C ALA A 115 21.76 -0.52 2.62
N ALA A 116 21.81 -0.97 3.89
CA ALA A 116 20.66 -1.53 4.58
C ALA A 116 19.53 -0.49 4.78
N VAL A 117 19.88 0.74 5.17
CA VAL A 117 18.93 1.86 5.30
C VAL A 117 18.27 2.19 3.95
N ILE A 118 19.05 2.29 2.88
CA ILE A 118 18.50 2.54 1.54
C ILE A 118 17.57 1.41 1.10
N SER A 119 17.96 0.15 1.38
CA SER A 119 17.11 -1.01 1.16
C SER A 119 15.79 -0.90 1.91
N LEU A 120 15.84 -0.50 3.18
CA LEU A 120 14.65 -0.33 4.01
C LEU A 120 13.74 0.77 3.47
N VAL A 121 14.28 1.92 3.07
CA VAL A 121 13.51 3.01 2.44
C VAL A 121 12.87 2.56 1.12
N ALA A 122 13.60 1.81 0.30
CA ALA A 122 13.08 1.27 -0.96
C ALA A 122 11.98 0.23 -0.75
N GLN A 123 12.11 -0.63 0.27
CA GLN A 123 11.06 -1.57 0.67
C GLN A 123 9.82 -0.84 1.21
N LEU A 124 10.03 0.20 2.01
CA LEU A 124 8.95 1.03 2.53
C LEU A 124 8.19 1.74 1.39
N ALA A 125 8.91 2.22 0.38
CA ALA A 125 8.33 2.80 -0.84
C ALA A 125 7.61 1.76 -1.72
N THR A 126 8.09 0.52 -1.75
CA THR A 126 7.39 -0.57 -2.44
C THR A 126 6.10 -0.93 -1.71
N SER A 127 6.12 -0.97 -0.38
CA SER A 127 4.94 -1.20 0.44
C SER A 127 3.91 -0.07 0.32
N SER A 128 4.30 1.17 0.07
CA SER A 128 3.34 2.25 -0.19
C SER A 128 2.63 2.11 -1.54
N MET A 129 3.17 1.34 -2.50
CA MET A 129 2.44 0.98 -3.74
C MET A 129 1.18 0.16 -3.45
N CYS A 130 1.12 -0.51 -2.30
CA CYS A 130 -0.05 -1.23 -1.79
C CYS A 130 -1.24 -0.29 -1.48
N LEU A 131 -1.00 1.02 -1.36
CA LEU A 131 -2.03 2.05 -1.18
C LEU A 131 -2.61 2.54 -2.51
N LEU A 132 -1.97 2.26 -3.65
CA LEU A 132 -2.45 2.69 -4.97
C LEU A 132 -3.82 2.09 -5.34
N PRO A 133 -4.12 0.80 -5.08
CA PRO A 133 -5.43 0.22 -5.38
C PRO A 133 -6.61 0.91 -4.69
N PRO A 134 -6.65 1.11 -3.36
CA PRO A 134 -7.78 1.78 -2.73
C PRO A 134 -7.94 3.22 -3.21
N VAL A 135 -6.85 3.97 -3.41
CA VAL A 135 -6.91 5.34 -3.94
C VAL A 135 -7.41 5.35 -5.38
N GLY A 136 -6.87 4.46 -6.23
CA GLY A 136 -7.25 4.34 -7.62
C GLY A 136 -8.70 3.89 -7.81
N LEU A 137 -9.23 3.05 -6.91
CA LEU A 137 -10.64 2.66 -6.88
C LEU A 137 -11.55 3.87 -6.58
N VAL A 138 -11.21 4.66 -5.57
CA VAL A 138 -11.96 5.88 -5.24
C VAL A 138 -11.96 6.86 -6.43
N ILE A 139 -10.81 7.07 -7.07
CA ILE A 139 -10.70 7.94 -8.25
C ILE A 139 -11.51 7.40 -9.43
N ALA A 140 -11.36 6.11 -9.75
CA ALA A 140 -12.06 5.49 -10.87
C ALA A 140 -13.59 5.58 -10.73
N ILE A 141 -14.07 5.46 -9.49
CA ILE A 141 -15.48 5.63 -9.16
C ILE A 141 -15.84 7.12 -9.38
N ILE A 142 -15.15 8.09 -8.77
CA ILE A 142 -15.44 9.55 -8.92
C ILE A 142 -15.44 10.02 -10.37
N SER A 143 -14.52 9.51 -11.18
CA SER A 143 -14.42 9.92 -12.58
C SER A 143 -15.54 9.36 -13.48
N HIS A 144 -16.45 8.51 -12.97
CA HIS A 144 -17.50 7.83 -13.75
C HIS A 144 -16.97 7.24 -15.06
N TYR A 145 -15.76 6.67 -14.99
CA TYR A 145 -15.03 6.27 -16.20
C TYR A 145 -15.60 4.98 -16.79
N GLU A 146 -15.95 5.01 -18.07
CA GLU A 146 -16.61 3.92 -18.80
C GLU A 146 -15.78 2.63 -18.83
N HIS A 147 -14.44 2.75 -18.78
CA HIS A 147 -13.51 1.63 -18.70
C HIS A 147 -12.91 1.40 -17.31
N SER A 148 -13.62 1.80 -16.25
CA SER A 148 -13.20 1.62 -14.85
C SER A 148 -12.79 0.18 -14.52
N GLN A 149 -13.41 -0.83 -15.15
CA GLN A 149 -13.04 -2.24 -14.94
C GLN A 149 -11.57 -2.55 -15.31
N ILE A 150 -11.04 -1.97 -16.40
CA ILE A 150 -9.64 -2.18 -16.81
C ILE A 150 -8.70 -1.57 -15.76
N VAL A 151 -9.05 -0.37 -15.27
CA VAL A 151 -8.30 0.33 -14.22
C VAL A 151 -8.26 -0.51 -12.94
N VAL A 152 -9.41 -1.03 -12.50
CA VAL A 152 -9.49 -1.91 -11.31
C VAL A 152 -8.62 -3.16 -11.48
N ARG A 153 -8.64 -3.82 -12.65
CA ARG A 153 -7.82 -5.01 -12.91
C ARG A 153 -6.32 -4.71 -12.85
N ILE A 154 -5.89 -3.59 -13.43
CA ILE A 154 -4.48 -3.17 -13.37
C ILE A 154 -4.07 -2.86 -11.93
N LEU A 155 -4.92 -2.16 -11.17
CA LEU A 155 -4.65 -1.86 -9.75
C LEU A 155 -4.51 -3.13 -8.92
N LEU A 156 -5.39 -4.11 -9.11
CA LEU A 156 -5.30 -5.41 -8.42
C LEU A 156 -4.05 -6.19 -8.84
N ALA A 157 -3.62 -6.12 -10.10
CA ALA A 157 -2.38 -6.74 -10.55
C ALA A 157 -1.15 -6.09 -9.90
N ILE A 158 -1.10 -4.74 -9.81
CA ILE A 158 -0.04 -4.01 -9.10
C ILE A 158 0.00 -4.42 -7.63
N PHE A 159 -1.18 -4.54 -7.00
CA PHE A 159 -1.27 -5.06 -5.63
C PHE A 159 -0.70 -6.46 -5.51
N ALA A 160 -1.06 -7.40 -6.39
CA ALA A 160 -0.52 -8.75 -6.32
C ALA A 160 1.02 -8.80 -6.48
N LEU A 161 1.58 -7.92 -7.31
CA LEU A 161 3.01 -7.86 -7.60
C LEU A 161 3.85 -7.20 -6.49
N HIS A 162 3.25 -6.45 -5.55
CA HIS A 162 3.99 -5.67 -4.56
C HIS A 162 4.97 -6.52 -3.74
N SER A 163 4.58 -7.74 -3.36
CA SER A 163 5.40 -8.65 -2.56
C SER A 163 6.64 -9.13 -3.32
N THR A 164 6.48 -9.47 -4.61
CA THR A 164 7.58 -9.87 -5.49
C THR A 164 8.57 -8.72 -5.72
N VAL A 165 8.04 -7.50 -5.94
CA VAL A 165 8.89 -6.30 -6.07
C VAL A 165 9.65 -6.05 -4.76
N ASN A 166 9.00 -6.18 -3.60
CA ASN A 166 9.62 -5.95 -2.31
C ASN A 166 10.76 -6.94 -2.02
N ALA A 167 10.56 -8.22 -2.33
CA ALA A 167 11.59 -9.25 -2.23
C ALA A 167 12.76 -8.98 -3.20
N SER A 168 12.46 -8.58 -4.44
CA SER A 168 13.47 -8.24 -5.44
C SER A 168 14.32 -7.05 -5.00
N VAL A 169 13.69 -6.00 -4.47
CA VAL A 169 14.37 -4.84 -3.89
C VAL A 169 15.29 -5.31 -2.78
N LEU A 170 14.80 -6.06 -1.79
CA LEU A 170 15.62 -6.55 -0.67
C LEU A 170 16.88 -7.30 -1.14
N ILE A 171 16.74 -8.22 -2.11
CA ILE A 171 17.86 -9.01 -2.66
C ILE A 171 18.86 -8.09 -3.38
N LEU A 172 18.35 -7.15 -4.18
CA LEU A 172 19.18 -6.23 -4.95
C LEU A 172 19.89 -5.20 -4.08
N THR A 173 19.27 -4.60 -3.07
CA THR A 173 19.91 -3.55 -2.26
C THR A 173 20.75 -4.07 -1.11
N THR A 174 20.58 -5.34 -0.67
CA THR A 174 21.32 -5.88 0.46
C THR A 174 22.69 -6.44 0.04
N PRO A 175 23.82 -5.87 0.50
CA PRO A 175 25.16 -6.32 0.11
C PRO A 175 25.47 -7.78 0.50
N SER A 176 24.88 -8.25 1.61
CA SER A 176 25.04 -9.62 2.09
C SER A 176 24.55 -10.66 1.07
N TYR A 177 23.43 -10.38 0.38
CA TYR A 177 22.85 -11.28 -0.63
C TYR A 177 23.63 -11.25 -1.94
N ARG A 178 24.11 -10.07 -2.38
CA ARG A 178 24.97 -9.95 -3.57
C ARG A 178 26.26 -10.76 -3.44
N GLY A 179 26.85 -10.79 -2.25
CA GLY A 179 28.05 -11.60 -1.97
C GLY A 179 27.78 -13.10 -2.08
N PHE A 180 26.60 -13.55 -1.67
CA PHE A 180 26.18 -14.95 -1.78
C PHE A 180 25.92 -15.35 -3.25
N ILE A 181 25.22 -14.50 -4.02
CA ILE A 181 24.96 -14.74 -5.45
C ILE A 181 26.26 -14.75 -6.26
N LYS A 182 27.19 -13.82 -6.00
CA LYS A 182 28.51 -13.82 -6.67
C LYS A 182 29.35 -15.05 -6.32
N ARG A 183 29.27 -15.56 -5.09
CA ARG A 183 29.93 -16.82 -4.72
C ARG A 183 29.29 -18.01 -5.44
N TRP A 184 27.96 -18.05 -5.52
CA TRP A 184 27.22 -19.10 -6.21
C TRP A 184 27.45 -19.12 -7.74
N GLN A 185 27.67 -17.95 -8.36
CA GLN A 185 28.09 -17.85 -9.76
C GLN A 185 29.55 -18.24 -10.01
N ASN A 186 30.41 -18.15 -8.99
CA ASN A 186 31.82 -18.54 -9.08
C ASN A 186 32.07 -20.03 -8.72
N GLU A 187 31.07 -20.73 -8.18
CA GLU A 187 31.10 -22.17 -7.89
C GLU A 187 30.49 -23.03 -9.03
N LYS A 188 30.02 -22.40 -10.11
CA LYS A 188 29.70 -23.06 -11.40
C LYS A 188 30.83 -22.85 -12.38
#